data_AF-A0A6G4X7M7-F1
#
_entry.id   AF-A0A6G4X7M7-F1
#
_cell.length_a   1.000
_cell.length_b   1.000
_cell.length_c   1.000
_cell.angle_alpha   90.00
_cell.angle_beta   90.00
_cell.angle_gamma   90.00
#
_symmetry.space_group_name_H-M   'P 1'
#
loop_
_entity.id
_entity.type
_entity.pdbx_description
1 polymer ?
#
loop_
_entity_poly.entity_id
_entity_poly.type
_entity_poly.pdbx_seq_one_letter_code
_entity_poly.pdbx_strand_id
1 'polypeptide(L)'
;MDRHSEIADFLRSRRARITPDRAGLVQDGRVRRVPGLRRDEVARLAGVSTEYYTRLEQGRAGSPSPEVVEALARALQLDLAEREHVTDLLARPGP
;
A
#
# COMPACT_ATOMS: atom_id res chain seq x y z
N MET A 1 1.99 -14.32 -14.79
CA MET A 1 1.23 -13.75 -13.67
C MET A 1 0.50 -12.52 -14.19
N ASP A 2 -0.75 -12.34 -13.78
CA ASP A 2 -1.51 -11.15 -14.08
C ASP A 2 -0.95 -9.96 -13.27
N ARG A 3 -0.68 -8.82 -13.91
CA ARG A 3 -0.05 -7.67 -13.24
C ARG A 3 -0.92 -7.09 -12.13
N HIS A 4 -2.23 -7.14 -12.26
CA HIS A 4 -3.13 -6.70 -11.20
C HIS A 4 -3.00 -7.61 -9.97
N SER A 5 -2.81 -8.91 -10.19
CA SER A 5 -2.47 -9.85 -9.10
C SER A 5 -1.13 -9.53 -8.47
N GLU A 6 -0.10 -9.20 -9.26
CA GLU A 6 1.23 -8.86 -8.74
C GLU A 6 1.21 -7.59 -7.87
N ILE A 7 0.53 -6.54 -8.32
CA ILE A 7 0.30 -5.31 -7.53
C ILE A 7 -0.43 -5.66 -6.22
N ALA A 8 -1.49 -6.46 -6.33
CA ALA A 8 -2.32 -6.83 -5.18
C ALA A 8 -1.52 -7.61 -4.14
N ASP A 9 -0.74 -8.59 -4.57
CA ASP A 9 0.06 -9.44 -3.70
C ASP A 9 1.23 -8.65 -3.09
N PHE A 10 1.89 -7.80 -3.87
CA PHE A 10 2.93 -6.90 -3.37
C PHE A 10 2.37 -6.00 -2.27
N LEU A 11 1.34 -5.19 -2.56
CA LEU A 11 0.80 -4.23 -1.58
C LEU A 11 0.26 -4.93 -0.32
N ARG A 12 -0.43 -6.07 -0.48
CA ARG A 12 -0.94 -6.86 0.65
C ARG A 12 0.19 -7.38 1.53
N SER A 13 1.27 -7.91 0.92
CA SER A 13 2.42 -8.44 1.67
C SER A 13 3.15 -7.34 2.45
N ARG A 14 3.38 -6.17 1.84
CA ARG A 14 4.04 -5.04 2.51
C ARG A 14 3.19 -4.49 3.64
N ARG A 15 1.87 -4.35 3.42
CA ARG A 15 0.93 -3.92 4.47
C ARG A 15 0.90 -4.88 5.67
N ALA A 16 0.94 -6.18 5.43
CA ALA A 16 0.93 -7.19 6.49
C ALA A 16 2.23 -7.21 7.32
N ARG A 17 3.36 -6.75 6.74
CA ARG A 17 4.69 -6.78 7.39
C ARG A 17 4.93 -5.64 8.37
N ILE A 18 4.31 -4.48 8.15
CA ILE A 18 4.50 -3.28 9.01
C ILE A 18 3.45 -3.23 10.11
N THR A 19 3.90 -3.03 11.36
CA THR A 19 3.01 -2.86 12.51
C THR A 19 2.58 -1.39 12.65
N PRO A 20 1.43 -1.11 13.28
CA PRO A 20 0.99 0.26 13.55
C PRO A 20 2.02 1.06 14.34
N ASP A 21 2.63 0.45 15.35
CA ASP A 21 3.65 1.07 16.19
C ASP A 21 4.88 1.48 15.38
N ARG A 22 5.35 0.61 14.47
CA ARG A 22 6.44 0.95 13.54
C ARG A 22 6.05 2.09 12.60
N ALA A 23 4.79 2.15 12.18
CA ALA A 23 4.25 3.23 11.36
C ALA A 23 3.93 4.52 12.14
N GLY A 24 4.24 4.58 13.45
CA GLY A 24 3.96 5.74 14.30
C GLY A 24 2.49 5.95 14.62
N LEU A 25 1.66 4.91 14.48
CA LEU A 25 0.23 4.97 14.78
C LEU A 25 -0.04 4.54 16.22
N VAL A 26 -0.85 5.34 16.91
CA VAL A 26 -1.41 4.96 18.21
C VAL A 26 -2.53 3.93 17.99
N GLN A 27 -2.54 2.87 18.81
CA GLN A 27 -3.62 1.89 18.80
C GLN A 27 -4.92 2.57 19.22
N ASP A 28 -5.97 2.42 18.41
CA ASP A 28 -7.28 3.06 18.62
C ASP A 28 -8.27 2.19 19.42
N GLY A 29 -7.77 1.12 20.06
CA GLY A 29 -8.59 0.19 20.85
C GLY A 29 -9.50 -0.73 20.02
N ARG A 30 -9.56 -0.62 18.69
CA ARG A 30 -10.36 -1.52 17.85
C ARG A 30 -9.71 -2.90 17.78
N VAL A 31 -10.52 -3.96 17.92
CA VAL A 31 -10.06 -5.35 17.71
C VAL A 31 -9.36 -5.47 16.34
N ARG A 32 -8.09 -5.90 16.35
CA ARG A 32 -7.26 -6.03 15.16
C ARG A 32 -7.44 -7.42 14.55
N ARG A 33 -7.84 -7.45 13.28
CA ARG A 33 -8.10 -8.69 12.51
C ARG A 33 -7.03 -9.01 11.46
N VAL A 34 -6.03 -8.14 11.33
CA VAL A 34 -4.92 -8.25 10.37
C VAL A 34 -3.60 -8.11 11.12
N PRO A 35 -2.54 -8.84 10.75
CA PRO A 35 -1.28 -8.82 11.49
C PRO A 35 -0.53 -7.48 11.41
N GLY A 36 -0.69 -6.76 10.30
CA GLY A 36 -0.05 -5.47 10.06
C GLY A 36 -1.04 -4.31 10.04
N LEU A 37 -0.79 -3.34 9.17
CA LEU A 37 -1.67 -2.18 8.99
C LEU A 37 -3.01 -2.58 8.37
N ARG A 38 -4.07 -1.85 8.73
CA ARG A 38 -5.36 -1.87 8.05
C ARG A 38 -5.31 -0.99 6.79
N ARG A 39 -6.27 -1.15 5.90
CA ARG A 39 -6.34 -0.35 4.66
C ARG A 39 -6.57 1.14 4.95
N ASP A 40 -7.42 1.46 5.92
CA ASP A 40 -7.66 2.82 6.38
C ASP A 40 -6.42 3.45 7.01
N GLU A 41 -5.60 2.66 7.71
CA GLU A 41 -4.35 3.12 8.30
C GLU A 41 -3.33 3.49 7.22
N VAL A 42 -3.13 2.64 6.21
CA VAL A 42 -2.23 2.94 5.08
C VAL A 42 -2.72 4.16 4.30
N ALA A 43 -4.02 4.22 4.00
CA ALA A 43 -4.61 5.34 3.27
C ALA A 43 -4.40 6.67 4.01
N ARG A 44 -4.60 6.70 5.33
CA ARG A 44 -4.33 7.86 6.18
C ARG A 44 -2.86 8.28 6.12
N LEU A 45 -1.93 7.33 6.24
CA LEU A 45 -0.49 7.60 6.19
C LEU A 45 -0.04 8.11 4.82
N ALA A 46 -0.64 7.62 3.74
CA ALA A 46 -0.33 8.01 2.37
C ALA A 46 -1.10 9.26 1.89
N GLY A 47 -2.03 9.81 2.69
CA GLY A 47 -2.83 10.97 2.31
C GLY A 47 -3.83 10.69 1.18
N VAL A 48 -4.32 9.45 1.05
CA VAL A 48 -5.30 9.05 0.03
C VAL A 48 -6.58 8.52 0.67
N SER A 49 -7.65 8.37 -0.11
CA SER A 49 -8.87 7.76 0.41
C SER A 49 -8.71 6.25 0.62
N THR A 50 -9.38 5.70 1.64
CA THR A 50 -9.40 4.26 1.91
C THR A 50 -9.89 3.46 0.70
N GLU A 51 -10.89 3.98 -0.01
CA GLU A 51 -11.43 3.36 -1.22
C GLU A 51 -10.39 3.30 -2.34
N TYR A 52 -9.64 4.39 -2.55
CA TYR A 52 -8.59 4.45 -3.55
C TYR A 52 -7.47 3.45 -3.26
N TYR A 53 -6.98 3.40 -2.01
CA TYR A 53 -6.00 2.39 -1.60
C TYR A 53 -6.55 0.96 -1.73
N THR A 54 -7.83 0.74 -1.40
CA THR A 54 -8.46 -0.58 -1.54
C THR A 54 -8.48 -1.04 -2.99
N ARG A 55 -8.78 -0.14 -3.93
CA ARG A 55 -8.72 -0.43 -5.38
C ARG A 55 -7.29 -0.71 -5.85
N LEU A 56 -6.31 0.06 -5.38
CA LEU A 56 -4.89 -0.19 -5.65
C LEU A 56 -4.45 -1.57 -5.16
N GLU A 57 -4.76 -1.92 -3.91
CA GLU A 57 -4.43 -3.25 -3.34
C GLU A 57 -5.20 -4.40 -4.02
N GLN A 58 -6.29 -4.12 -4.72
CA GLN A 58 -6.99 -5.12 -5.55
C GLN A 58 -6.45 -5.20 -6.98
N GLY A 59 -5.48 -4.35 -7.35
CA GLY A 59 -4.99 -4.21 -8.72
C GLY A 59 -6.04 -3.61 -9.67
N ARG A 60 -7.04 -2.89 -9.14
CA ARG A 60 -8.19 -2.33 -9.90
C ARG A 60 -8.18 -0.80 -9.99
N ALA A 61 -7.10 -0.17 -9.54
CA ALA A 61 -6.89 1.26 -9.74
C ALA A 61 -6.10 1.47 -11.04
N GLY A 62 -6.37 2.58 -11.73
CA GLY A 62 -5.51 3.02 -12.84
C GLY A 62 -4.13 3.46 -12.33
N SER A 63 -3.30 4.00 -13.21
CA SER A 63 -1.96 4.46 -12.87
C SER A 63 -2.00 5.59 -11.82
N PRO A 64 -1.52 5.37 -10.58
CA PRO A 64 -1.39 6.44 -9.58
C PRO A 64 -0.34 7.47 -10.02
N SER A 65 -0.44 8.69 -9.51
CA SER A 65 0.60 9.70 -9.74
C SER A 65 1.91 9.29 -9.04
N PRO A 66 3.08 9.75 -9.51
CA PRO A 66 4.36 9.50 -8.85
C PRO A 66 4.37 9.92 -7.37
N GLU A 67 3.67 11.01 -7.04
CA GLU A 67 3.53 11.49 -5.66
C GLU A 67 2.80 10.50 -4.77
N VAL A 68 1.76 9.84 -5.29
CA VAL A 68 1.01 8.81 -4.56
C VAL A 68 1.83 7.55 -4.41
N VAL A 69 2.60 7.14 -5.43
CA VAL A 69 3.52 6.00 -5.34
C VAL A 69 4.54 6.23 -4.22
N GLU A 70 5.16 7.42 -4.20
CA GLU A 70 6.13 7.76 -3.16
C GLU A 70 5.47 7.87 -1.77
N ALA A 71 4.24 8.40 -1.67
CA ALA A 71 3.50 8.43 -0.41
C ALA A 71 3.20 7.03 0.13
N LEU A 72 2.83 6.09 -0.75
CA LEU A 72 2.62 4.68 -0.40
C LEU A 72 3.93 4.01 0.02
N ALA A 73 5.03 4.28 -0.68
CA ALA A 73 6.35 3.79 -0.33
C ALA A 73 6.78 4.23 1.08
N ARG A 74 6.55 5.50 1.42
CA ARG A 74 6.82 6.03 2.77
C ARG A 74 5.89 5.41 3.81
N ALA A 75 4.59 5.33 3.54
CA ALA A 75 3.60 4.78 4.45
C ALA A 75 3.87 3.30 4.80
N LEU A 76 4.34 2.53 3.82
CA LEU A 76 4.67 1.11 3.97
C LEU A 76 6.13 0.87 4.41
N GLN A 77 6.90 1.94 4.64
CA GLN A 77 8.33 1.91 4.99
C GLN A 77 9.14 0.98 4.06
N LEU A 78 8.91 1.14 2.76
CA LEU A 78 9.62 0.35 1.75
C LEU A 78 11.09 0.72 1.72
N ASP A 79 11.94 -0.29 1.58
CA ASP A 79 13.36 -0.10 1.28
C ASP A 79 13.58 0.34 -0.17
N LEU A 80 14.83 0.60 -0.56
CA LEU A 80 15.17 1.11 -1.88
C LEU A 80 14.72 0.17 -3.02
N ALA A 81 14.96 -1.13 -2.88
CA ALA A 81 14.61 -2.11 -3.92
C ALA A 81 13.09 -2.27 -4.05
N GLU A 82 12.39 -2.24 -2.91
CA GLU A 82 10.93 -2.30 -2.87
C GLU A 82 10.27 -1.05 -3.47
N ARG A 83 10.90 0.12 -3.32
CA ARG A 83 10.47 1.39 -3.94
C ARG A 83 10.60 1.36 -5.45
N GLU A 84 11.74 0.90 -5.95
CA GLU A 84 11.95 0.75 -7.39
C GLU A 84 10.94 -0.23 -7.99
N HIS A 85 10.75 -1.36 -7.33
CA HIS A 85 9.81 -2.38 -7.79
C HIS A 85 8.35 -1.89 -7.76
N VAL A 86 7.88 -1.25 -6.68
CA VAL A 86 6.50 -0.74 -6.64
C VAL A 86 6.26 0.38 -7.66
N THR A 87 7.29 1.17 -7.95
CA THR A 87 7.23 2.23 -8.97
C THR A 87 7.07 1.62 -10.35
N ASP A 88 7.86 0.61 -10.71
CA ASP A 88 7.70 -0.12 -11.98
C ASP A 88 6.33 -0.81 -12.06
N LEU A 89 5.87 -1.44 -10.97
CA LEU A 89 4.57 -2.09 -10.89
C LEU A 89 3.39 -1.14 -11.14
N LEU A 90 3.48 0.11 -10.67
CA LEU A 90 2.38 1.08 -10.75
C LEU A 90 2.51 2.06 -11.94
N ALA A 91 3.69 2.20 -12.55
CA ALA A 91 3.93 3.15 -13.64
C ALA A 91 3.29 2.75 -14.97
N ARG A 92 3.08 1.45 -15.22
CA ARG A 92 2.49 0.98 -16.47
C ARG A 92 1.03 0.57 -16.24
N PRO A 93 0.09 1.08 -17.05
CA PRO A 93 -1.27 0.55 -17.05
C PRO A 93 -1.22 -0.95 -17.38
N GLY A 94 -2.08 -1.73 -16.72
CA GLY A 94 -2.36 -3.10 -17.16
C GLY A 94 -2.86 -3.11 -18.61
N PRO A 95 -2.68 -4.23 -19.34
CA PRO A 95 -3.15 -4.34 -20.72
C PRO A 95 -4.67 -4.11 -20.87
#